data_AF-A0A7C3Y957-F1
#
_entry.id   AF-A0A7C3Y957-F1
#
_cell.length_a   1.000
_cell.length_b   1.000
_cell.length_c   1.000
_cell.angle_alpha   90.00
_cell.angle_beta   90.00
_cell.angle_gamma   90.00
#
_symmetry.space_group_name_H-M   'P 1'
#
loop_
_entity.id
_entity.type
_entity.pdbx_description
1 polymer ?
#
loop_
_entity_poly.entity_id
_entity_poly.type
_entity_poly.pdbx_seq_one_letter_code
_entity_poly.pdbx_strand_id
1 'polypeptide(L)'
;MALTREEQNKIIEAYEPIVYFHPEERFFPVKPEAYLQASALWHSQPPSHKKEDWGNGGPGFPRTPDVEKGKLSVNPADDGVGGKTYLGHTNPDGRTPFLTSNNDRELWLDMAAWKDEAGVTDTSKNEACNVEGALTRWTTEEPLKMAGDWYYAEVQDLDTLTGILATLQQDGLDLGKILRDTLGSAWFIWYYLLYPIHQENLRGCEQVAGAGNNGDYEGDWNAIGIIVRKPAKLPWEPGGTFPDPQYIGFGRRARGLVENFIPTFRQEMQVRDWHEISRVGRHPKVYVARASHNNYGLFGPQNPPAITPSDASCGATEKLDEEVKKKLDDLQDTVDTVKDVAVSVLKIGVGCAIGAIFGG
;
A
#
# COMPACT_ATOMS: atom_id res chain seq x y z
N MET A 1 -6.17 -25.13 -13.16
CA MET A 1 -4.70 -25.10 -13.35
C MET A 1 -4.23 -23.69 -13.08
N ALA A 2 -3.10 -23.53 -12.37
CA ALA A 2 -2.53 -22.21 -12.12
C ALA A 2 -2.00 -21.60 -13.43
N LEU A 3 -2.16 -20.29 -13.60
CA LEU A 3 -1.63 -19.56 -14.75
C LEU A 3 -0.10 -19.58 -14.72
N THR A 4 0.52 -19.84 -15.87
CA THR A 4 1.96 -19.63 -16.08
C THR A 4 2.31 -18.13 -16.03
N ARG A 5 3.58 -17.78 -15.80
CA ARG A 5 4.01 -16.38 -15.78
C ARG A 5 3.75 -15.66 -17.12
N GLU A 6 3.92 -16.37 -18.24
CA GLU A 6 3.64 -15.80 -19.57
C GLU A 6 2.15 -15.47 -19.75
N GLU A 7 1.26 -16.36 -19.30
CA GLU A 7 -0.19 -16.13 -19.33
C GLU A 7 -0.60 -14.99 -18.40
N GLN A 8 0.00 -14.90 -17.21
CA GLN A 8 -0.22 -13.75 -16.30
C GLN A 8 0.21 -12.43 -16.96
N ASN A 9 1.39 -12.39 -17.59
CA ASN A 9 1.87 -11.18 -18.28
C ASN A 9 0.92 -10.76 -19.40
N LYS A 10 0.43 -11.71 -20.21
CA LYS A 10 -0.57 -11.43 -21.26
C LYS A 10 -1.85 -10.81 -20.69
N ILE A 11 -2.29 -11.27 -19.52
CA ILE A 11 -3.45 -10.68 -18.82
C ILE A 11 -3.10 -9.28 -18.29
N ILE A 12 -1.96 -9.10 -17.64
CA ILE A 12 -1.53 -7.80 -17.11
C ILE A 12 -1.43 -6.75 -18.22
N GLU A 13 -0.79 -7.07 -19.35
CA GLU A 13 -0.67 -6.19 -20.52
C GLU A 13 -2.04 -5.88 -21.14
N ALA A 14 -2.95 -6.86 -21.16
CA ALA A 14 -4.28 -6.70 -21.74
C ALA A 14 -5.18 -5.70 -20.99
N TYR A 15 -4.91 -5.42 -19.72
CA TYR A 15 -5.74 -4.58 -18.85
C TYR A 15 -4.95 -3.43 -18.19
N GLU A 16 -3.73 -3.16 -18.66
CA GLU A 16 -2.81 -2.21 -18.05
C GLU A 16 -3.41 -0.80 -17.93
N PRO A 17 -3.34 -0.15 -16.74
CA PRO A 17 -3.86 1.19 -16.54
C PRO A 17 -2.99 2.25 -17.22
N ILE A 18 -3.65 3.26 -17.79
CA ILE A 18 -3.01 4.51 -18.21
C ILE A 18 -3.11 5.48 -17.03
N VAL A 19 -1.98 5.72 -16.37
CA VAL A 19 -1.92 6.54 -15.17
C VAL A 19 -1.58 8.00 -15.52
N TYR A 20 -2.46 8.91 -15.11
CA TYR A 20 -2.33 10.35 -15.27
C TYR A 20 -2.07 10.99 -13.91
N PHE A 21 -0.90 11.58 -13.75
CA PHE A 21 -0.54 12.32 -12.54
C PHE A 21 -1.06 13.75 -12.60
N HIS A 22 -1.32 14.31 -11.42
CA HIS A 22 -1.53 15.74 -11.31
C HIS A 22 -0.31 16.49 -11.91
N PRO A 23 -0.48 17.59 -12.66
CA PRO A 23 0.63 18.28 -13.33
C PRO A 23 1.73 18.81 -12.38
N GLU A 24 1.37 19.00 -11.11
CA GLU A 24 2.27 19.45 -10.04
C GLU A 24 2.73 18.31 -9.12
N GLU A 25 2.46 17.06 -9.47
CA GLU A 25 3.02 15.91 -8.76
C GLU A 25 4.54 15.86 -8.98
N ARG A 26 5.27 15.59 -7.89
CA ARG A 26 6.73 15.50 -7.88
C ARG A 26 7.21 14.07 -7.64
N PHE A 27 6.37 13.23 -7.04
CA PHE A 27 6.72 11.87 -6.69
C PHE A 27 5.93 10.90 -7.57
N PHE A 28 6.67 10.11 -8.33
CA PHE A 28 6.13 9.10 -9.23
C PHE A 28 6.40 7.70 -8.66
N PRO A 29 5.65 6.67 -9.09
CA PRO A 29 5.90 5.30 -8.68
C PRO A 29 7.34 4.86 -8.99
N VAL A 30 7.97 4.19 -8.04
CA VAL A 30 9.36 3.74 -8.10
C VAL A 30 9.47 2.23 -7.94
N LYS A 31 10.58 1.66 -8.40
CA LYS A 31 10.88 0.24 -8.25
C LYS A 31 11.03 -0.09 -6.75
N PRO A 32 10.20 -0.99 -6.19
CA PRO A 32 10.25 -1.32 -4.76
C PRO A 32 11.61 -1.81 -4.29
N GLU A 33 12.30 -2.58 -5.13
CA GLU A 33 13.66 -3.04 -4.86
C GLU A 33 14.64 -1.87 -4.66
N ALA A 34 14.58 -0.84 -5.52
CA ALA A 34 15.49 0.30 -5.41
C ALA A 34 15.22 1.12 -4.14
N TYR A 35 13.93 1.30 -3.81
CA TYR A 35 13.52 1.94 -2.56
C TYR A 35 14.07 1.20 -1.34
N LEU A 36 13.88 -0.14 -1.28
CA LEU A 36 14.37 -0.99 -0.20
C LEU A 36 15.89 -0.93 -0.08
N GLN A 37 16.61 -1.13 -1.19
CA GLN A 37 18.07 -1.16 -1.19
C GLN A 37 18.70 0.19 -0.83
N ALA A 38 18.02 1.30 -1.11
CA ALA A 38 18.48 2.64 -0.74
C ALA A 38 18.11 3.07 0.68
N SER A 39 17.32 2.26 1.39
CA SER A 39 16.87 2.52 2.76
C SER A 39 17.80 1.93 3.79
N ALA A 40 17.80 2.53 4.98
CA ALA A 40 18.24 1.90 6.21
C ALA A 40 17.05 1.17 6.84
N LEU A 41 17.31 0.04 7.49
CA LEU A 41 16.32 -0.65 8.31
C LEU A 41 16.55 -0.29 9.77
N TRP A 42 15.48 0.12 10.43
CA TRP A 42 15.46 0.43 11.85
C TRP A 42 14.44 -0.45 12.55
N HIS A 43 14.60 -0.56 13.86
CA HIS A 43 13.54 -1.05 14.73
C HIS A 43 13.18 -0.02 15.81
N SER A 44 12.06 -0.22 16.46
CA SER A 44 11.71 0.39 17.75
C SER A 44 11.33 -0.73 18.73
N GLN A 45 11.93 -0.74 19.93
CA GLN A 45 11.69 -1.78 20.94
C GLN A 45 11.64 -1.18 22.37
N PRO A 46 10.46 -1.15 23.03
CA PRO A 46 9.14 -1.55 22.51
C PRO A 46 8.67 -0.63 21.36
N PRO A 47 7.62 -0.98 20.59
CA PRO A 47 7.07 -0.12 19.54
C PRO A 47 6.70 1.26 20.10
N SER A 48 7.36 2.30 19.58
CA SER A 48 7.38 3.62 20.22
C SER A 48 7.98 4.68 19.28
N HIS A 49 7.47 5.91 19.37
CA HIS A 49 8.05 7.09 18.70
C HIS A 49 9.20 7.74 19.51
N LYS A 50 9.61 7.16 20.64
CA LYS A 50 10.72 7.68 21.44
C LYS A 50 12.05 7.25 20.83
N LYS A 51 12.92 8.22 20.54
CA LYS A 51 14.22 7.97 19.89
C LYS A 51 15.13 7.02 20.68
N GLU A 52 14.99 6.99 22.00
CA GLU A 52 15.74 6.12 22.89
C GLU A 52 15.47 4.63 22.62
N ASP A 53 14.30 4.31 22.08
CA ASP A 53 13.86 2.94 21.77
C ASP A 53 14.28 2.50 20.35
N TRP A 54 14.89 3.39 19.55
CA TRP A 54 15.13 3.16 18.12
C TRP A 54 16.48 2.51 17.83
N GLY A 55 16.51 1.50 16.96
CA GLY A 55 17.71 0.89 16.42
C GLY A 55 18.66 0.35 17.50
N ASN A 56 19.94 0.26 17.15
CA ASN A 56 20.99 -0.23 18.02
C ASN A 56 21.67 0.89 18.81
N GLY A 57 22.20 0.52 19.96
CA GLY A 57 22.91 1.40 20.88
C GLY A 57 22.56 1.04 22.33
N GLY A 58 23.49 1.28 23.26
CA GLY A 58 23.16 1.26 24.69
C GLY A 58 22.16 2.37 25.05
N PRO A 59 21.91 2.66 26.33
CA PRO A 59 20.94 3.67 26.77
C PRO A 59 21.28 5.14 26.39
N GLY A 60 22.22 5.38 25.47
CA GLY A 60 22.66 6.70 25.03
C GLY A 60 22.68 6.86 23.51
N PHE A 61 23.01 8.07 23.08
CA PHE A 61 23.14 8.47 21.69
C PHE A 61 24.63 8.47 21.24
N PRO A 62 24.93 8.34 19.94
CA PRO A 62 24.01 8.20 18.81
C PRO A 62 23.39 6.81 18.72
N ARG A 63 22.20 6.72 18.12
CA ARG A 63 21.56 5.46 17.73
C ARG A 63 21.93 5.11 16.29
N THR A 64 21.98 3.82 15.97
CA THR A 64 22.32 3.34 14.63
C THR A 64 21.25 2.39 14.10
N PRO A 65 21.03 2.29 12.78
CA PRO A 65 20.08 1.34 12.22
C PRO A 65 20.49 -0.12 12.48
N ASP A 66 19.56 -1.04 12.25
CA ASP A 66 19.84 -2.48 12.14
C ASP A 66 20.63 -2.81 10.88
N VAL A 67 20.26 -2.15 9.78
CA VAL A 67 20.97 -2.24 8.50
C VAL A 67 21.14 -0.83 7.95
N GLU A 68 22.38 -0.43 7.67
CA GLU A 68 22.70 0.90 7.14
C GLU A 68 22.13 1.11 5.72
N LYS A 69 21.95 2.39 5.34
CA LYS A 69 21.51 2.77 3.98
C LYS A 69 22.42 2.14 2.93
N GLY A 70 21.83 1.56 1.87
CA GLY A 70 22.60 0.92 0.81
C GLY A 70 23.07 -0.50 1.12
N LYS A 71 22.77 -1.04 2.31
CA LYS A 71 23.18 -2.39 2.72
C LYS A 71 22.05 -3.42 2.68
N LEU A 72 20.79 -3.02 2.57
CA LEU A 72 19.70 -3.98 2.33
C LEU A 72 19.82 -4.59 0.93
N SER A 73 19.51 -5.88 0.80
CA SER A 73 19.38 -6.58 -0.47
C SER A 73 18.13 -7.46 -0.51
N VAL A 74 17.56 -7.59 -1.70
CA VAL A 74 16.47 -8.54 -1.99
C VAL A 74 16.99 -9.82 -2.65
N ASN A 75 18.30 -9.90 -2.89
CA ASN A 75 18.94 -11.08 -3.47
C ASN A 75 19.59 -11.92 -2.35
N PRO A 76 19.19 -13.18 -2.16
CA PRO A 76 19.79 -14.05 -1.14
C PRO A 76 21.29 -14.27 -1.35
N ALA A 77 21.79 -14.18 -2.60
CA ALA A 77 23.21 -14.35 -2.89
C ALA A 77 24.08 -13.18 -2.39
N ASP A 78 23.48 -12.04 -2.04
CA ASP A 78 24.19 -10.87 -1.53
C ASP A 78 24.42 -10.93 -0.01
N ASP A 79 23.81 -11.88 0.70
CA ASP A 79 23.83 -11.91 2.16
C ASP A 79 25.27 -12.06 2.71
N GLY A 80 25.69 -11.11 3.54
CA GLY A 80 27.06 -11.00 4.06
C GLY A 80 28.11 -10.48 3.06
N VAL A 81 27.78 -10.35 1.77
CA VAL A 81 28.72 -9.90 0.74
C VAL A 81 28.80 -8.37 0.73
N GLY A 82 30.00 -7.81 0.96
CA GLY A 82 30.19 -6.35 1.00
C GLY A 82 29.45 -5.65 2.15
N GLY A 83 29.11 -6.40 3.19
CA GLY A 83 28.29 -5.94 4.32
C GLY A 83 26.81 -5.78 3.98
N LYS A 84 26.33 -6.37 2.87
CA LYS A 84 24.91 -6.39 2.56
C LYS A 84 24.18 -7.41 3.43
N THR A 85 22.92 -7.14 3.70
CA THR A 85 22.00 -7.98 4.46
C THR A 85 20.82 -8.35 3.58
N TYR A 86 20.58 -9.64 3.37
CA TYR A 86 19.39 -10.10 2.67
C TYR A 86 18.16 -9.92 3.56
N LEU A 87 17.13 -9.25 3.04
CA LEU A 87 15.91 -8.96 3.81
C LEU A 87 15.20 -10.24 4.27
N GLY A 88 15.19 -11.29 3.46
CA GLY A 88 14.63 -12.60 3.80
C GLY A 88 15.57 -13.51 4.61
N HIS A 89 16.64 -12.95 5.21
CA HIS A 89 17.54 -13.72 6.06
C HIS A 89 16.72 -14.47 7.12
N THR A 90 17.01 -15.76 7.28
CA THR A 90 16.36 -16.61 8.27
C THR A 90 17.40 -17.09 9.27
N ASN A 91 17.20 -16.74 10.54
CA ASN A 91 18.04 -17.19 11.63
C ASN A 91 17.98 -18.72 11.78
N PRO A 92 18.94 -19.35 12.49
CA PRO A 92 18.92 -20.80 12.73
C PRO A 92 17.66 -21.31 13.45
N ASP A 93 16.93 -20.44 14.13
CA ASP A 93 15.65 -20.73 14.80
C ASP A 93 14.43 -20.59 13.88
N GLY A 94 14.63 -20.33 12.58
CA GLY A 94 13.57 -20.18 11.59
C GLY A 94 12.92 -18.80 11.55
N ARG A 95 13.41 -17.82 12.31
CA ARG A 95 12.84 -16.47 12.33
C ARG A 95 13.42 -15.58 11.23
N THR A 96 12.59 -14.68 10.70
CA THR A 96 12.98 -13.64 9.73
C THR A 96 13.10 -12.28 10.43
N PRO A 97 14.27 -11.96 11.02
CA PRO A 97 14.42 -10.81 11.92
C PRO A 97 14.22 -9.45 11.26
N PHE A 98 14.24 -9.38 9.93
CA PHE A 98 14.12 -8.15 9.14
C PHE A 98 12.77 -8.01 8.42
N LEU A 99 11.85 -8.96 8.60
CA LEU A 99 10.51 -8.96 7.99
C LEU A 99 9.36 -8.99 8.99
N THR A 100 9.64 -9.28 10.26
CA THR A 100 8.58 -9.49 11.26
C THR A 100 8.55 -8.39 12.32
N SER A 101 7.53 -7.54 12.25
CA SER A 101 7.08 -6.70 13.38
C SER A 101 6.14 -7.48 14.28
N ASN A 102 6.13 -7.19 15.58
CA ASN A 102 5.25 -7.79 16.58
C ASN A 102 4.99 -6.81 17.75
N ASN A 103 4.29 -7.27 18.79
CA ASN A 103 3.92 -6.43 19.94
C ASN A 103 5.13 -5.83 20.69
N ASP A 104 6.30 -6.43 20.56
CA ASP A 104 7.52 -6.03 21.26
C ASP A 104 8.53 -5.30 20.36
N ARG A 105 8.32 -5.31 19.04
CA ARG A 105 9.25 -4.71 18.07
C ARG A 105 8.55 -4.28 16.79
N GLU A 106 8.78 -3.04 16.38
CA GLU A 106 8.33 -2.51 15.09
C GLU A 106 9.53 -2.26 14.18
N LEU A 107 9.47 -2.73 12.93
CA LEU A 107 10.46 -2.46 11.89
C LEU A 107 9.98 -1.34 10.96
N TRP A 108 10.89 -0.45 10.58
CA TRP A 108 10.61 0.65 9.66
C TRP A 108 11.83 1.02 8.82
N LEU A 109 11.57 1.65 7.66
CA LEU A 109 12.59 2.02 6.69
C LEU A 109 12.84 3.53 6.73
N ASP A 110 14.10 3.92 6.62
CA ASP A 110 14.54 5.30 6.41
C ASP A 110 15.31 5.37 5.10
N MET A 111 14.65 5.87 4.06
CA MET A 111 15.27 6.14 2.77
C MET A 111 15.99 7.48 2.84
N ALA A 112 15.30 8.57 3.10
CA ALA A 112 15.88 9.91 3.17
C ALA A 112 15.37 10.72 4.36
N ALA A 113 14.54 10.17 5.23
CA ALA A 113 13.83 10.93 6.23
C ALA A 113 14.54 10.94 7.58
N TRP A 114 15.25 12.03 7.81
CA TRP A 114 15.02 12.94 8.93
C TRP A 114 15.46 14.34 8.49
N LYS A 115 14.61 15.37 8.67
CA LYS A 115 14.88 16.74 8.18
C LYS A 115 16.17 17.37 8.71
N ASP A 116 16.68 16.89 9.84
CA ASP A 116 17.84 17.44 10.51
C ASP A 116 19.19 16.79 10.14
N GLU A 117 19.20 15.76 9.28
CA GLU A 117 20.37 15.05 8.68
C GLU A 117 21.51 14.64 9.65
N ALA A 118 21.38 14.91 10.96
CA ALA A 118 22.39 14.66 11.98
C ALA A 118 22.41 13.21 12.47
N GLY A 119 21.60 12.32 11.87
CA GLY A 119 21.30 11.01 12.40
C GLY A 119 20.39 11.09 13.63
N VAL A 120 20.40 10.04 14.46
CA VAL A 120 19.64 9.98 15.71
C VAL A 120 20.58 10.28 16.87
N THR A 121 20.61 11.53 17.30
CA THR A 121 21.45 12.03 18.40
C THR A 121 20.59 12.56 19.55
N ASP A 122 21.24 12.95 20.64
CA ASP A 122 20.57 13.59 21.78
C ASP A 122 20.00 14.97 21.41
N THR A 123 20.63 15.67 20.46
CA THR A 123 20.21 17.00 20.00
C THR A 123 19.35 17.02 18.73
N SER A 124 19.28 15.91 17.99
CA SER A 124 18.39 15.82 16.82
C SER A 124 16.92 15.87 17.25
N LYS A 125 16.04 16.33 16.39
CA LYS A 125 14.58 16.24 16.58
C LYS A 125 14.05 14.93 16.02
N ASN A 126 14.40 14.59 14.78
CA ASN A 126 13.84 13.44 14.05
C ASN A 126 12.30 13.38 14.08
N GLU A 127 11.64 14.52 13.83
CA GLU A 127 10.17 14.64 13.93
C GLU A 127 9.47 14.75 12.56
N ALA A 128 10.22 14.97 11.48
CA ALA A 128 9.66 15.25 10.18
C ALA A 128 10.44 14.61 9.03
N CYS A 129 9.69 14.20 8.01
CA CYS A 129 10.21 13.70 6.74
C CYS A 129 10.99 14.79 5.99
N ASN A 130 12.15 14.44 5.43
CA ASN A 130 12.95 15.34 4.59
C ASN A 130 12.50 15.25 3.13
N VAL A 131 11.31 15.78 2.81
CA VAL A 131 10.70 15.69 1.47
C VAL A 131 11.63 16.20 0.36
N GLU A 132 12.32 17.32 0.58
CA GLU A 132 13.22 17.90 -0.42
C GLU A 132 14.54 17.11 -0.53
N GLY A 133 15.06 16.57 0.57
CA GLY A 133 16.20 15.66 0.55
C GLY A 133 15.87 14.39 -0.23
N ALA A 134 14.71 13.79 0.03
CA ALA A 134 14.21 12.64 -0.70
C ALA A 134 14.06 12.92 -2.20
N LEU A 135 13.41 14.03 -2.57
CA LEU A 135 13.28 14.45 -3.96
C LEU A 135 14.66 14.62 -4.62
N THR A 136 15.61 15.24 -3.91
CA THR A 136 16.98 15.41 -4.37
C THR A 136 17.63 14.05 -4.68
N ARG A 137 17.53 13.09 -3.76
CA ARG A 137 18.09 11.74 -3.97
C ARG A 137 17.50 11.07 -5.21
N TRP A 138 16.16 11.04 -5.32
CA TRP A 138 15.47 10.41 -6.46
C TRP A 138 15.72 11.06 -7.81
N THR A 139 16.10 12.34 -7.83
CA THR A 139 16.38 13.08 -9.08
C THR A 139 17.86 13.17 -9.43
N THR A 140 18.77 12.92 -8.49
CA THR A 140 20.22 13.12 -8.70
C THR A 140 21.06 11.85 -8.54
N GLU A 141 20.64 10.87 -7.74
CA GLU A 141 21.35 9.59 -7.61
C GLU A 141 20.94 8.67 -8.76
N GLU A 142 21.87 8.35 -9.67
CA GLU A 142 21.56 7.60 -10.89
C GLU A 142 20.83 6.25 -10.66
N PRO A 143 21.19 5.41 -9.66
CA PRO A 143 20.45 4.19 -9.39
C PRO A 143 18.97 4.41 -9.03
N LEU A 144 18.66 5.51 -8.32
CA LEU A 144 17.30 5.86 -7.92
C LEU A 144 16.52 6.50 -9.06
N LYS A 145 17.17 7.43 -9.77
CA LYS A 145 16.59 8.09 -10.95
C LYS A 145 16.18 7.08 -12.04
N MET A 146 16.99 6.05 -12.27
CA MET A 146 16.70 4.97 -13.21
C MET A 146 15.61 4.00 -12.73
N ALA A 147 15.19 4.11 -11.47
CA ALA A 147 14.16 3.29 -10.85
C ALA A 147 12.78 3.99 -10.77
N GLY A 148 12.61 5.17 -11.39
CA GLY A 148 11.31 5.82 -11.53
C GLY A 148 10.44 5.23 -12.64
N ASP A 149 9.15 5.55 -12.62
CA ASP A 149 8.12 5.09 -13.57
C ASP A 149 7.93 3.55 -13.56
N TRP A 150 7.95 2.95 -12.36
CA TRP A 150 7.80 1.52 -12.16
C TRP A 150 6.53 1.16 -11.38
N TYR A 151 5.97 -0.01 -11.69
CA TYR A 151 4.91 -0.63 -10.92
C TYR A 151 5.15 -2.14 -10.78
N TYR A 152 4.52 -2.77 -9.79
CA TYR A 152 4.44 -4.22 -9.67
C TYR A 152 3.04 -4.70 -10.05
N ALA A 153 2.91 -5.84 -10.70
CA ALA A 153 1.60 -6.40 -11.03
C ALA A 153 1.56 -7.92 -10.88
N GLU A 154 0.39 -8.40 -10.48
CA GLU A 154 0.10 -9.83 -10.34
C GLU A 154 -1.33 -10.14 -10.80
N VAL A 155 -1.56 -11.43 -11.10
CA VAL A 155 -2.88 -11.96 -11.42
C VAL A 155 -3.17 -13.09 -10.46
N GLN A 156 -4.28 -12.97 -9.73
CA GLN A 156 -4.78 -13.99 -8.84
C GLN A 156 -6.05 -14.60 -9.41
N ASP A 157 -6.15 -15.92 -9.26
CA ASP A 157 -7.38 -16.66 -9.51
C ASP A 157 -8.31 -16.50 -8.31
N LEU A 158 -9.62 -16.39 -8.54
CA LEU A 158 -10.59 -16.38 -7.44
C LEU A 158 -10.39 -17.61 -6.53
N ASP A 159 -10.11 -18.78 -7.09
CA ASP A 159 -9.92 -19.99 -6.29
C ASP A 159 -8.74 -19.86 -5.30
N THR A 160 -7.63 -19.26 -5.73
CA THR A 160 -6.47 -18.96 -4.87
C THR A 160 -6.86 -17.98 -3.76
N LEU A 161 -7.61 -16.92 -4.11
CA LEU A 161 -8.05 -15.91 -3.16
C LEU A 161 -9.04 -16.49 -2.13
N THR A 162 -9.93 -17.40 -2.53
CA THR A 162 -10.82 -18.08 -1.58
C THR A 162 -10.09 -18.95 -0.57
N GLY A 163 -8.92 -19.51 -0.93
CA GLY A 163 -8.05 -20.23 0.01
C GLY A 163 -7.48 -19.31 1.09
N ILE A 164 -7.07 -18.10 0.71
CA ILE A 164 -6.61 -17.06 1.65
C ILE A 164 -7.77 -16.59 2.53
N LEU A 165 -8.96 -16.38 1.95
CA LEU A 165 -10.13 -15.93 2.71
C LEU A 165 -10.66 -16.99 3.69
N ALA A 166 -10.46 -18.27 3.40
CA ALA A 166 -10.86 -19.35 4.30
C ALA A 166 -10.11 -19.31 5.64
N THR A 167 -8.90 -18.72 5.69
CA THR A 167 -8.15 -18.55 6.94
C THR A 167 -8.63 -17.35 7.77
N LEU A 168 -9.41 -16.45 7.16
CA LEU A 168 -9.97 -15.25 7.78
C LEU A 168 -11.42 -15.44 8.27
N GLN A 169 -11.91 -16.68 8.36
CA GLN A 169 -13.26 -16.98 8.85
C GLN A 169 -13.46 -16.40 10.27
N GLN A 170 -14.10 -15.25 10.34
CA GLN A 170 -14.78 -14.74 11.53
C GLN A 170 -16.28 -14.99 11.37
N ASP A 171 -16.87 -15.66 12.35
CA ASP A 171 -18.30 -15.72 12.62
C ASP A 171 -19.22 -16.10 11.44
N GLY A 172 -19.09 -17.34 10.95
CA GLY A 172 -20.16 -18.03 10.19
C GLY A 172 -20.41 -17.55 8.75
N LEU A 173 -19.68 -16.53 8.27
CA LEU A 173 -19.76 -16.02 6.90
C LEU A 173 -18.70 -16.67 6.00
N ASP A 174 -19.12 -17.51 5.05
CA ASP A 174 -18.25 -18.08 4.01
C ASP A 174 -18.10 -17.08 2.84
N LEU A 175 -17.20 -16.12 3.01
CA LEU A 175 -16.86 -15.14 1.98
C LEU A 175 -16.40 -15.80 0.68
N GLY A 176 -15.69 -16.93 0.77
CA GLY A 176 -15.24 -17.69 -0.40
C GLY A 176 -16.40 -18.23 -1.23
N LYS A 177 -17.43 -18.77 -0.57
CA LYS A 177 -18.67 -19.20 -1.24
C LYS A 177 -19.43 -18.02 -1.84
N ILE A 178 -19.64 -16.95 -1.08
CA ILE A 178 -20.34 -15.74 -1.57
C ILE A 178 -19.68 -15.21 -2.83
N LEU A 179 -18.35 -15.19 -2.86
CA LEU A 179 -17.60 -14.73 -4.02
C LEU A 179 -17.76 -15.61 -5.25
N ARG A 180 -17.70 -16.93 -5.07
CA ARG A 180 -17.92 -17.86 -6.17
C ARG A 180 -19.33 -17.72 -6.74
N ASP A 181 -20.33 -17.58 -5.88
CA ASP A 181 -21.72 -17.40 -6.29
C ASP A 181 -21.94 -16.06 -7.02
N THR A 182 -21.21 -15.02 -6.61
CA THR A 182 -21.37 -13.64 -7.12
C THR A 182 -20.59 -13.40 -8.42
N LEU A 183 -19.31 -13.75 -8.44
CA LEU A 183 -18.38 -13.40 -9.52
C LEU A 183 -18.16 -14.57 -10.49
N GLY A 184 -18.52 -15.79 -10.09
CA GLY A 184 -18.14 -17.01 -10.83
C GLY A 184 -16.62 -17.16 -10.87
N SER A 185 -16.09 -17.75 -11.94
CA SER A 185 -14.64 -17.78 -12.15
C SER A 185 -14.16 -16.40 -12.63
N ALA A 186 -13.23 -15.80 -11.90
CA ALA A 186 -12.68 -14.48 -12.21
C ALA A 186 -11.15 -14.44 -12.06
N TRP A 187 -10.54 -13.50 -12.79
CA TRP A 187 -9.19 -13.02 -12.56
C TRP A 187 -9.24 -11.72 -11.76
N PHE A 188 -8.40 -11.63 -10.74
CA PHE A 188 -8.10 -10.41 -10.01
C PHE A 188 -6.73 -9.93 -10.46
N ILE A 189 -6.68 -8.75 -11.07
CA ILE A 189 -5.44 -8.17 -11.58
C ILE A 189 -5.12 -6.99 -10.68
N TRP A 190 -3.92 -7.01 -10.11
CA TRP A 190 -3.47 -5.96 -9.21
C TRP A 190 -2.30 -5.22 -9.83
N TYR A 191 -2.33 -3.89 -9.76
CA TYR A 191 -1.23 -3.00 -10.09
C TYR A 191 -0.88 -2.20 -8.84
N TYR A 192 0.33 -2.39 -8.33
CA TYR A 192 0.85 -1.74 -7.13
C TYR A 192 1.82 -0.64 -7.51
N LEU A 193 1.61 0.52 -6.91
CA LEU A 193 2.36 1.74 -7.13
C LEU A 193 3.02 2.11 -5.79
N LEU A 194 4.34 1.97 -5.70
CA LEU A 194 5.09 2.48 -4.56
C LEU A 194 5.55 3.89 -4.88
N TYR A 195 5.07 4.87 -4.14
CA TYR A 195 5.59 6.23 -4.19
C TYR A 195 6.66 6.41 -3.12
N PRO A 196 7.78 7.08 -3.44
CA PRO A 196 8.87 7.20 -2.49
C PRO A 196 8.53 8.11 -1.30
N ILE A 197 7.67 9.10 -1.51
CA ILE A 197 7.29 10.08 -0.50
C ILE A 197 5.83 10.41 -0.67
N HIS A 198 5.05 10.26 0.39
CA HIS A 198 3.75 10.89 0.52
C HIS A 198 3.90 12.28 1.10
N GLN A 199 3.23 13.25 0.48
CA GLN A 199 3.22 14.63 0.96
C GLN A 199 1.77 15.06 1.17
N GLU A 200 1.31 15.31 2.39
CA GLU A 200 -0.07 15.81 2.57
C GLU A 200 -0.17 16.66 3.83
N ASN A 201 -0.81 17.82 3.74
CA ASN A 201 -1.12 18.60 4.92
C ASN A 201 -2.18 17.89 5.76
N LEU A 202 -2.05 17.92 7.09
CA LEU A 202 -3.13 17.48 7.97
C LEU A 202 -4.36 18.36 7.76
N ARG A 203 -5.46 17.74 7.31
CA ARG A 203 -6.73 18.44 7.05
C ARG A 203 -7.34 18.97 8.33
N GLY A 204 -7.85 20.20 8.28
CA GLY A 204 -8.43 20.89 9.43
C GLY A 204 -7.39 21.44 10.42
N CYS A 205 -6.10 21.22 10.18
CA CYS A 205 -4.99 21.73 10.97
C CYS A 205 -4.06 22.63 10.16
N GLU A 206 -4.50 23.12 9.00
CA GLU A 206 -3.69 23.93 8.08
C GLU A 206 -3.24 25.26 8.72
N GLN A 207 -3.97 25.73 9.74
CA GLN A 207 -3.66 26.94 10.49
C GLN A 207 -2.79 26.71 11.74
N VAL A 208 -2.53 25.46 12.12
CA VAL A 208 -1.70 25.13 13.29
C VAL A 208 -0.24 25.18 12.88
N ALA A 209 0.50 26.15 13.43
CA ALA A 209 1.93 26.30 13.18
C ALA A 209 2.67 25.02 13.57
N GLY A 210 3.38 24.42 12.60
CA GLY A 210 4.10 23.16 12.77
C GLY A 210 3.29 21.90 12.38
N ALA A 211 1.97 21.99 12.18
CA ALA A 211 1.15 20.83 11.78
C ALA A 211 1.13 20.54 10.27
N GLY A 212 1.59 21.49 9.44
CA GLY A 212 1.54 21.40 7.99
C GLY A 212 2.28 20.18 7.41
N ASN A 213 3.39 19.77 8.02
CA ASN A 213 4.21 18.67 7.49
C ASN A 213 3.96 17.33 8.20
N ASN A 214 3.01 17.26 9.14
CA ASN A 214 2.76 16.06 9.94
C ASN A 214 2.06 14.94 9.15
N GLY A 215 1.66 15.21 7.91
CA GLY A 215 1.24 14.17 6.99
C GLY A 215 2.36 13.68 6.07
N ASP A 216 3.58 14.20 6.13
CA ASP A 216 4.62 13.72 5.21
C ASP A 216 5.24 12.43 5.75
N TYR A 217 5.37 11.39 4.92
CA TYR A 217 6.05 10.14 5.26
C TYR A 217 6.70 9.49 4.03
N GLU A 218 7.68 8.61 4.27
CA GLU A 218 8.35 7.86 3.21
C GLU A 218 7.69 6.52 2.95
N GLY A 219 7.72 6.10 1.68
CA GLY A 219 7.28 4.78 1.27
C GLY A 219 5.76 4.67 1.32
N ASP A 220 5.13 4.83 0.16
CA ASP A 220 3.69 4.94 0.08
C ASP A 220 3.07 4.01 -0.97
N TRP A 221 2.38 2.96 -0.52
CA TRP A 221 1.84 1.90 -1.38
C TRP A 221 0.38 2.12 -1.77
N ASN A 222 0.12 2.44 -3.03
CA ASN A 222 -1.23 2.45 -3.55
C ASN A 222 -1.46 1.31 -4.56
N ALA A 223 -2.73 0.98 -4.81
CA ALA A 223 -3.10 -0.12 -5.67
C ALA A 223 -4.28 0.23 -6.58
N ILE A 224 -4.30 -0.41 -7.75
CA ILE A 224 -5.42 -0.46 -8.68
C ILE A 224 -5.77 -1.93 -8.86
N GLY A 225 -7.03 -2.30 -8.63
CA GLY A 225 -7.53 -3.65 -8.80
C GLY A 225 -8.50 -3.74 -9.96
N ILE A 226 -8.41 -4.78 -10.79
CA ILE A 226 -9.35 -5.02 -11.89
C ILE A 226 -9.91 -6.44 -11.74
N ILE A 227 -11.24 -6.55 -11.79
CA ILE A 227 -11.94 -7.84 -11.74
C ILE A 227 -12.44 -8.17 -13.14
N VAL A 228 -11.99 -9.30 -13.67
CA VAL A 228 -12.35 -9.78 -15.01
C VAL A 228 -12.95 -11.17 -14.90
N ARG A 229 -14.16 -11.39 -15.43
CA ARG A 229 -14.70 -12.75 -15.52
C ARG A 229 -13.87 -13.58 -16.47
N LYS A 230 -13.55 -14.81 -16.08
CA LYS A 230 -12.83 -15.71 -16.96
C LYS A 230 -13.69 -16.07 -18.17
N PRO A 231 -13.16 -15.95 -19.39
CA PRO A 231 -13.88 -16.38 -20.57
C PRO A 231 -13.93 -17.91 -20.62
N ALA A 232 -14.93 -18.45 -21.32
CA ALA A 232 -15.06 -19.89 -21.52
C ALA A 232 -13.91 -20.49 -22.38
N LYS A 233 -13.30 -19.65 -23.23
CA LYS A 233 -12.07 -19.95 -23.98
C LYS A 233 -11.01 -18.93 -23.61
N LEU A 234 -9.83 -19.39 -23.24
CA LEU A 234 -8.75 -18.52 -22.79
C LEU A 234 -8.22 -17.67 -23.96
N PRO A 235 -7.74 -16.44 -23.73
CA PRO A 235 -7.31 -15.54 -24.80
C PRO A 235 -6.18 -16.06 -25.69
N TRP A 236 -5.41 -17.05 -25.19
CA TRP A 236 -4.33 -17.71 -25.94
C TRP A 236 -4.78 -18.99 -26.66
N GLU A 237 -6.06 -19.37 -26.55
CA GLU A 237 -6.64 -20.48 -27.29
C GLU A 237 -7.24 -20.02 -28.63
N PRO A 238 -7.33 -20.90 -29.64
CA PRO A 238 -7.96 -20.56 -30.92
C PRO A 238 -9.40 -20.04 -30.76
N GLY A 239 -9.62 -18.79 -31.17
CA GLY A 239 -10.91 -18.08 -31.06
C GLY A 239 -11.22 -17.54 -29.66
N GLY A 240 -10.28 -17.57 -28.73
CA GLY A 240 -10.37 -16.89 -27.45
C GLY A 240 -10.11 -15.38 -27.57
N THR A 241 -10.74 -14.60 -26.70
CA THR A 241 -10.56 -13.15 -26.63
C THR A 241 -10.52 -12.69 -25.17
N PHE A 242 -9.88 -11.55 -24.93
CA PHE A 242 -9.92 -10.88 -23.63
C PHE A 242 -11.30 -10.23 -23.43
N PRO A 243 -12.06 -10.62 -22.39
CA PRO A 243 -13.35 -10.00 -22.09
C PRO A 243 -13.19 -8.58 -21.52
N ASP A 244 -14.27 -7.79 -21.53
CA ASP A 244 -14.31 -6.54 -20.79
C ASP A 244 -14.33 -6.84 -19.26
N PRO A 245 -13.59 -6.07 -18.43
CA PRO A 245 -13.69 -6.16 -16.98
C PRO A 245 -15.10 -5.87 -16.46
N GLN A 246 -15.39 -6.35 -15.25
CA GLN A 246 -16.64 -6.02 -14.55
C GLN A 246 -16.47 -4.81 -13.64
N TYR A 247 -15.38 -4.80 -12.88
CA TYR A 247 -15.14 -3.79 -11.84
C TYR A 247 -13.70 -3.34 -11.84
N ILE A 248 -13.51 -2.11 -11.37
CA ILE A 248 -12.20 -1.54 -11.06
C ILE A 248 -12.22 -0.94 -9.66
N GLY A 249 -11.20 -1.26 -8.88
CA GLY A 249 -10.91 -0.70 -7.56
C GLY A 249 -9.81 0.34 -7.67
N PHE A 250 -10.05 1.50 -7.06
CA PHE A 250 -9.09 2.56 -6.91
C PHE A 250 -8.69 2.66 -5.43
N GLY A 251 -7.43 2.39 -5.14
CA GLY A 251 -6.87 2.59 -3.81
C GLY A 251 -6.84 4.07 -3.44
N ARG A 252 -7.37 4.37 -2.26
CA ARG A 252 -7.54 5.71 -1.73
C ARG A 252 -7.23 5.70 -0.25
N ARG A 253 -6.89 6.84 0.30
CA ARG A 253 -6.63 7.04 1.71
C ARG A 253 -7.43 8.22 2.21
N ALA A 254 -8.06 7.97 3.34
CA ALA A 254 -8.61 9.01 4.16
C ALA A 254 -7.57 9.37 5.22
N ARG A 255 -7.41 10.67 5.47
CA ARG A 255 -6.61 11.18 6.59
C ARG A 255 -7.44 12.04 7.53
N GLY A 256 -7.20 11.84 8.81
CA GLY A 256 -7.83 12.51 9.93
C GLY A 256 -7.14 12.10 11.23
N LEU A 257 -7.46 12.82 12.30
CA LEU A 257 -6.97 12.55 13.66
C LEU A 257 -7.93 11.56 14.32
N VAL A 258 -7.49 10.34 14.63
CA VAL A 258 -8.22 9.47 15.56
C VAL A 258 -7.32 9.19 16.75
N GLU A 259 -7.86 9.44 17.95
CA GLU A 259 -7.40 9.12 19.31
C GLU A 259 -5.87 9.02 19.58
N ASN A 260 -5.37 9.90 20.45
CA ASN A 260 -3.97 9.99 20.94
C ASN A 260 -2.93 10.67 20.05
N PHE A 261 -3.34 11.54 19.11
CA PHE A 261 -2.40 12.25 18.19
C PHE A 261 -1.55 11.34 17.30
N ILE A 262 -1.95 10.06 17.16
CA ILE A 262 -1.31 9.13 16.22
C ILE A 262 -2.04 9.29 14.88
N PRO A 263 -1.35 9.63 13.78
CA PRO A 263 -1.97 9.65 12.46
C PRO A 263 -2.50 8.25 12.14
N THR A 264 -3.81 8.05 12.15
CA THR A 264 -4.38 6.80 11.66
C THR A 264 -4.59 6.88 10.16
N PHE A 265 -3.99 5.95 9.44
CA PHE A 265 -4.20 5.77 8.01
C PHE A 265 -5.38 4.84 7.79
N ARG A 266 -6.45 5.32 7.14
CA ARG A 266 -7.48 4.42 6.62
C ARG A 266 -7.26 4.24 5.13
N GLN A 267 -6.67 3.09 4.78
CA GLN A 267 -6.65 2.62 3.41
C GLN A 267 -8.05 2.18 3.03
N GLU A 268 -8.55 2.73 1.93
CA GLU A 268 -9.83 2.42 1.35
C GLU A 268 -9.66 2.01 -0.11
N MET A 269 -10.66 1.29 -0.62
CA MET A 269 -10.78 1.03 -2.04
C MET A 269 -12.13 1.52 -2.50
N GLN A 270 -12.14 2.47 -3.45
CA GLN A 270 -13.36 2.83 -4.16
C GLN A 270 -13.52 1.91 -5.35
N VAL A 271 -14.57 1.09 -5.35
CA VAL A 271 -14.91 0.24 -6.48
C VAL A 271 -15.92 0.95 -7.38
N ARG A 272 -15.73 0.83 -8.69
CA ARG A 272 -16.66 1.31 -9.71
C ARG A 272 -16.95 0.21 -10.71
N ASP A 273 -18.11 0.33 -11.35
CA ASP A 273 -18.41 -0.46 -12.52
C ASP A 273 -17.44 -0.06 -13.65
N TRP A 274 -16.95 -1.05 -14.39
CA TRP A 274 -16.02 -0.83 -15.49
C TRP A 274 -16.57 0.14 -16.55
N HIS A 275 -17.88 0.16 -16.76
CA HIS A 275 -18.53 1.01 -17.75
C HIS A 275 -18.71 2.46 -17.29
N GLU A 276 -18.46 2.77 -16.01
CA GLU A 276 -18.61 4.11 -15.43
C GLU A 276 -17.30 4.93 -15.44
N ILE A 277 -16.20 4.36 -15.95
CA ILE A 277 -14.88 5.00 -15.90
C ILE A 277 -14.37 5.41 -17.29
N SER A 278 -13.43 6.37 -17.30
CA SER A 278 -12.72 6.75 -18.52
C SER A 278 -11.73 5.66 -18.94
N ARG A 279 -11.73 5.25 -20.21
CA ARG A 279 -10.87 4.17 -20.72
C ARG A 279 -10.48 4.34 -22.20
N VAL A 280 -9.44 3.63 -22.62
CA VAL A 280 -9.07 3.42 -24.03
C VAL A 280 -9.09 1.91 -24.29
N GLY A 281 -10.14 1.42 -24.93
CA GLY A 281 -10.36 -0.03 -25.07
C GLY A 281 -10.48 -0.72 -23.69
N ARG A 282 -9.54 -1.62 -23.39
CA ARG A 282 -9.44 -2.35 -22.12
C ARG A 282 -8.52 -1.69 -21.09
N HIS A 283 -7.92 -0.54 -21.43
CA HIS A 283 -7.00 0.18 -20.56
C HIS A 283 -7.75 1.28 -19.80
N PRO A 284 -7.89 1.18 -18.47
CA PRO A 284 -8.55 2.22 -17.69
C PRO A 284 -7.66 3.45 -17.59
N LYS A 285 -8.26 4.64 -17.61
CA LYS A 285 -7.56 5.88 -17.25
C LYS A 285 -7.67 6.07 -15.75
N VAL A 286 -6.53 6.16 -15.07
CA VAL A 286 -6.45 6.38 -13.63
C VAL A 286 -5.84 7.74 -13.39
N TYR A 287 -6.52 8.59 -12.64
CA TYR A 287 -6.07 9.94 -12.29
C TYR A 287 -5.56 9.94 -10.85
N VAL A 288 -4.29 10.29 -10.67
CA VAL A 288 -3.61 10.30 -9.38
C VAL A 288 -3.66 11.73 -8.83
N ALA A 289 -4.27 11.90 -7.66
CA ALA A 289 -4.28 13.19 -6.98
C ALA A 289 -2.89 13.52 -6.48
N ARG A 290 -2.55 14.81 -6.59
CA ARG A 290 -1.32 15.37 -6.05
C ARG A 290 -1.15 14.96 -4.60
N ALA A 291 0.07 14.58 -4.24
CA ALA A 291 0.57 14.51 -2.87
C ALA A 291 0.02 13.32 -2.04
N SER A 292 -1.30 13.14 -2.01
CA SER A 292 -1.97 11.98 -1.37
C SER A 292 -1.86 10.67 -2.15
N HIS A 293 -1.52 10.76 -3.45
CA HIS A 293 -1.53 9.69 -4.44
C HIS A 293 -2.85 8.93 -4.58
N ASN A 294 -3.97 9.51 -4.13
CA ASN A 294 -5.27 8.87 -4.26
C ASN A 294 -5.64 8.63 -5.74
N ASN A 295 -6.11 7.42 -6.05
CA ASN A 295 -6.49 7.02 -7.40
C ASN A 295 -7.97 7.31 -7.67
N TYR A 296 -8.28 7.80 -8.88
CA TYR A 296 -9.63 8.12 -9.32
C TYR A 296 -9.89 7.68 -10.77
N GLY A 297 -11.12 7.24 -11.06
CA GLY A 297 -11.54 6.86 -12.42
C GLY A 297 -12.02 8.01 -13.31
N LEU A 298 -12.11 9.24 -12.75
CA LEU A 298 -12.54 10.45 -13.45
C LEU A 298 -11.58 11.61 -13.16
N PHE A 299 -11.38 12.46 -14.15
CA PHE A 299 -10.55 13.67 -14.02
C PHE A 299 -11.28 14.77 -13.22
N GLY A 300 -10.52 15.77 -12.78
CA GLY A 300 -11.04 16.96 -12.12
C GLY A 300 -11.00 16.90 -10.59
N PRO A 301 -11.55 17.92 -9.90
CA PRO A 301 -11.59 17.96 -8.45
C PRO A 301 -12.35 16.76 -7.88
N GLN A 302 -11.72 16.03 -6.97
CA GLN A 302 -12.33 14.88 -6.30
C GLN A 302 -12.30 15.10 -4.81
N ASN A 303 -13.43 14.78 -4.17
CA ASN A 303 -13.46 14.76 -2.72
C ASN A 303 -12.68 13.54 -2.25
N PRO A 304 -11.65 13.73 -1.41
CA PRO A 304 -10.97 12.62 -0.77
C PRO A 304 -11.94 11.84 0.12
N PRO A 305 -11.64 10.58 0.46
CA PRO A 305 -12.54 9.82 1.30
C PRO A 305 -12.72 10.51 2.66
N ALA A 306 -13.96 10.58 3.12
CA ALA A 306 -14.31 11.21 4.38
C ALA A 306 -13.94 10.27 5.52
N ILE A 307 -13.17 10.76 6.50
CA ILE A 307 -13.21 10.14 7.83
C ILE A 307 -14.43 10.73 8.54
N THR A 308 -15.10 9.89 9.33
CA THR A 308 -16.36 10.13 10.03
C THR A 308 -16.48 11.53 10.68
N PRO A 309 -17.70 12.05 10.90
CA PRO A 309 -17.92 13.36 11.51
C PRO A 309 -17.28 13.57 12.89
N SER A 310 -16.92 12.49 13.61
CA SER A 310 -16.16 12.54 14.86
C SER A 310 -14.78 13.18 14.70
N ASP A 311 -14.20 13.14 13.49
CA ASP A 311 -12.83 13.54 13.22
C ASP A 311 -12.72 15.03 12.83
N ALA A 312 -13.86 15.69 12.63
CA ALA A 312 -13.96 17.15 12.52
C ALA A 312 -13.98 17.85 13.89
N SER A 313 -14.06 17.08 14.99
CA SER A 313 -13.97 17.61 16.35
C SER A 313 -12.66 17.18 17.00
N CYS A 314 -11.90 18.14 17.54
CA CYS A 314 -10.64 17.94 18.27
C CYS A 314 -10.83 17.20 19.61
N GLY A 315 -11.41 16.00 19.58
CA GLY A 315 -11.64 15.15 20.76
C GLY A 315 -13.12 14.92 21.05
N ALA A 316 -13.63 13.76 20.64
CA ALA A 316 -14.79 13.10 21.25
C ALA A 316 -14.75 11.61 20.88
N THR A 317 -14.34 10.79 21.85
CA THR A 317 -14.21 9.32 21.81
C THR A 317 -15.59 8.62 21.93
N GLU A 318 -15.64 7.32 21.61
CA GLU A 318 -16.66 6.31 22.01
C GLU A 318 -17.78 5.82 21.04
N LYS A 319 -17.66 5.88 19.70
CA LYS A 319 -18.74 5.33 18.81
C LYS A 319 -18.35 4.31 17.75
N LEU A 320 -17.10 3.84 17.72
CA LEU A 320 -16.62 3.00 16.61
C LEU A 320 -17.21 1.57 16.59
N ASP A 321 -17.41 0.96 17.76
CA ASP A 321 -17.84 -0.44 17.84
C ASP A 321 -19.32 -0.65 17.47
N GLU A 322 -20.19 0.33 17.74
CA GLU A 322 -21.61 0.23 17.37
C GLU A 322 -21.84 0.47 15.88
N GLU A 323 -21.03 1.30 15.24
CA GLU A 323 -21.22 1.68 13.83
C GLU A 323 -20.74 0.58 12.88
N VAL A 324 -19.70 -0.18 13.26
CA VAL A 324 -19.24 -1.36 12.51
C VAL A 324 -20.26 -2.49 12.58
N LYS A 325 -20.81 -2.78 13.77
CA LYS A 325 -21.88 -3.78 13.93
C LYS A 325 -23.13 -3.42 13.13
N LYS A 326 -23.56 -2.16 13.18
CA LYS A 326 -24.74 -1.69 12.44
C LYS A 326 -24.57 -1.81 10.92
N LYS A 327 -23.37 -1.53 10.39
CA LYS A 327 -23.08 -1.73 8.95
C LYS A 327 -23.00 -3.20 8.53
N LEU A 328 -22.58 -4.08 9.44
CA LEU A 328 -22.60 -5.53 9.25
C LEU A 328 -24.04 -6.08 9.21
N ASP A 329 -24.94 -5.53 10.03
CA ASP A 329 -26.36 -5.88 10.03
C ASP A 329 -27.08 -5.35 8.77
N ASP A 330 -26.78 -4.13 8.30
CA ASP A 330 -27.35 -3.55 7.07
C ASP A 330 -26.90 -4.29 5.78
N LEU A 331 -25.72 -4.94 5.82
CA LEU A 331 -25.20 -5.79 4.74
C LEU A 331 -26.00 -7.09 4.55
N GLN A 332 -26.74 -7.54 5.57
CA GLN A 332 -27.58 -8.74 5.49
C GLN A 332 -28.89 -8.50 4.74
N ASP A 333 -29.37 -7.25 4.67
CA ASP A 333 -30.72 -6.92 4.20
C ASP A 333 -30.80 -6.22 2.82
N THR A 334 -29.68 -5.92 2.15
CA THR A 334 -29.70 -5.07 0.94
C THR A 334 -29.19 -5.76 -0.34
N VAL A 335 -29.96 -5.59 -1.43
CA VAL A 335 -29.76 -6.12 -2.80
C VAL A 335 -28.56 -5.50 -3.56
N ASP A 336 -27.64 -4.80 -2.89
CA ASP A 336 -26.37 -4.27 -3.45
C ASP A 336 -25.16 -5.23 -3.28
N THR A 337 -25.46 -6.52 -3.09
CA THR A 337 -24.53 -7.59 -2.68
C THR A 337 -23.28 -7.73 -3.55
N VAL A 338 -23.33 -7.42 -4.85
CA VAL A 338 -22.17 -7.62 -5.75
C VAL A 338 -21.08 -6.56 -5.56
N LYS A 339 -21.46 -5.28 -5.42
CA LYS A 339 -20.51 -4.17 -5.27
C LYS A 339 -19.83 -4.24 -3.91
N ASP A 340 -20.57 -4.51 -2.86
CA ASP A 340 -20.01 -4.61 -1.50
C ASP A 340 -19.10 -5.83 -1.30
N VAL A 341 -19.43 -6.95 -1.95
CA VAL A 341 -18.56 -8.14 -1.99
C VAL A 341 -17.30 -7.86 -2.81
N ALA A 342 -17.40 -7.17 -3.96
CA ALA A 342 -16.24 -6.77 -4.75
C ALA A 342 -15.34 -5.78 -3.99
N VAL A 343 -15.93 -4.81 -3.26
CA VAL A 343 -15.21 -3.89 -2.37
C VAL A 343 -14.49 -4.65 -1.26
N SER A 344 -15.16 -5.61 -0.63
CA SER A 344 -14.58 -6.40 0.46
C SER A 344 -13.41 -7.24 -0.03
N VAL A 345 -13.53 -7.90 -1.19
CA VAL A 345 -12.43 -8.66 -1.76
C VAL A 345 -11.29 -7.79 -2.24
N LEU A 346 -11.59 -6.66 -2.87
CA LEU A 346 -10.53 -5.78 -3.30
C LEU A 346 -9.78 -5.22 -2.07
N LYS A 347 -10.48 -4.89 -0.99
CA LYS A 347 -9.86 -4.49 0.28
C LYS A 347 -9.00 -5.61 0.89
N ILE A 348 -9.51 -6.84 0.96
CA ILE A 348 -8.78 -7.98 1.53
C ILE A 348 -7.62 -8.38 0.63
N GLY A 349 -7.81 -8.43 -0.68
CA GLY A 349 -6.78 -8.73 -1.67
C GLY A 349 -5.62 -7.75 -1.62
N VAL A 350 -5.89 -6.44 -1.51
CA VAL A 350 -4.84 -5.43 -1.29
C VAL A 350 -4.13 -5.62 0.04
N GLY A 351 -4.86 -5.87 1.13
CA GLY A 351 -4.25 -6.12 2.44
C GLY A 351 -3.35 -7.36 2.44
N CYS A 352 -3.82 -8.47 1.88
CA CYS A 352 -3.09 -9.73 1.78
C CYS A 352 -1.92 -9.66 0.80
N ALA A 353 -2.06 -8.94 -0.32
CA ALA A 353 -1.00 -8.85 -1.31
C ALA A 353 0.10 -7.85 -0.94
N ILE A 354 -0.25 -6.70 -0.36
CA ILE A 354 0.75 -5.83 0.27
C ILE A 354 1.44 -6.60 1.39
N GLY A 355 0.69 -7.33 2.24
CA GLY A 355 1.26 -8.20 3.27
C GLY A 355 2.18 -9.31 2.72
N ALA A 356 1.82 -9.93 1.58
CA ALA A 356 2.60 -11.01 0.96
C ALA A 356 3.84 -10.50 0.19
N ILE A 357 3.81 -9.27 -0.35
CA ILE A 357 5.00 -8.60 -0.92
C ILE A 357 6.07 -8.37 0.16
N PHE A 358 5.66 -8.25 1.43
CA PHE A 358 6.55 -8.04 2.59
C PHE A 358 6.64 -9.23 3.55
N GLY A 359 5.98 -10.36 3.27
CA GLY A 359 5.77 -11.44 4.24
C GLY A 359 5.85 -12.85 3.63
N GLY A 360 6.76 -13.03 2.68
CA GLY A 360 7.16 -14.34 2.13
C GLY A 360 8.57 -14.72 2.57
#